data_AF-A0A8W7P3F5-F1
#
_entry.id   AF-A0A8W7P3F5-F1
#
_cell.length_a   1.000
_cell.length_b   1.000
_cell.length_c   1.000
_cell.angle_alpha   90.00
_cell.angle_beta   90.00
_cell.angle_gamma   90.00
#
_symmetry.space_group_name_H-M   'P 1'
#
loop_
_entity.id
_entity.type
_entity.pdbx_description
1 polymer ?
#
loop_
_entity_poly.entity_id
_entity_poly.type
_entity_poly.pdbx_seq_one_letter_code
_entity_poly.pdbx_strand_id
1 'polypeptide(L)'
;MLDHGLYEQLAPGALNVPDYRTFAEILLQRPLELKGRGFSTRLTEQDLAYMTRQAKDHFDRIMGTLRAMPRNLILVIRNLNTIRSIALDHGDPIDRPRIMARCALAALGPARRTVRNFLWVTFRKLRFEFLLWRQSFHYWMVSNYLKLLTRVGRAPDTSHLMNINVAV
;
A
#
# COMPACT_ATOMS: atom_id res chain seq x y z
N MET A 1 -17.13 -0.93 -0.53
CA MET A 1 -17.62 -0.67 -1.89
C MET A 1 -17.67 0.83 -2.06
N LEU A 2 -16.80 1.36 -2.91
CA LEU A 2 -16.70 2.78 -3.24
C LEU A 2 -17.76 3.07 -4.32
N ASP A 3 -18.51 4.14 -4.15
CA ASP A 3 -19.57 4.56 -5.06
C ASP A 3 -18.95 4.97 -6.40
N HIS A 4 -19.11 4.11 -7.41
CA HIS A 4 -18.41 4.19 -8.72
C HIS A 4 -18.68 5.52 -9.45
N GLY A 5 -19.85 6.15 -9.24
CA GLY A 5 -20.26 7.35 -9.97
C GLY A 5 -19.52 8.65 -9.61
N LEU A 6 -18.89 8.74 -8.42
CA LEU A 6 -18.08 9.92 -8.03
C LEU A 6 -16.62 9.80 -8.48
N TYR A 7 -16.13 8.58 -8.70
CA TYR A 7 -14.76 8.33 -9.17
C TYR A 7 -14.62 8.57 -10.68
N GLU A 8 -15.65 8.27 -11.46
CA GLU A 8 -15.70 8.55 -12.90
C GLU A 8 -15.66 10.05 -13.24
N GLN A 9 -16.05 10.95 -12.34
CA GLN A 9 -16.03 12.39 -12.63
C GLN A 9 -14.69 13.08 -12.33
N LEU A 10 -13.81 12.45 -11.54
CA LEU A 10 -12.54 13.06 -11.09
C LEU A 10 -11.29 12.50 -11.79
N ALA A 11 -11.39 11.37 -12.51
CA ALA A 11 -10.21 10.57 -12.86
C ALA A 11 -10.01 10.11 -14.34
N PRO A 12 -11.01 9.90 -15.23
CA PRO A 12 -10.75 9.07 -16.43
C PRO A 12 -9.91 9.75 -17.53
N GLY A 13 -9.90 11.08 -17.63
CA GLY A 13 -9.33 11.78 -18.79
C GLY A 13 -7.92 12.33 -18.63
N ALA A 14 -7.48 12.65 -17.41
CA ALA A 14 -6.26 13.44 -17.22
C ALA A 14 -4.96 12.62 -17.18
N LEU A 15 -5.04 11.37 -16.73
CA LEU A 15 -3.87 10.52 -16.47
C LEU A 15 -3.77 9.33 -17.43
N ASN A 16 -4.81 9.06 -18.24
CA ASN A 16 -4.86 7.95 -19.19
C ASN A 16 -4.44 6.59 -18.56
N VAL A 17 -4.77 6.37 -17.29
CA VAL A 17 -4.45 5.13 -16.57
C VAL A 17 -5.72 4.28 -16.42
N PRO A 18 -5.82 3.13 -17.13
CA PRO A 18 -7.01 2.29 -17.09
C PRO A 18 -7.16 1.49 -15.79
N ASP A 19 -6.05 1.15 -15.12
CA ASP A 19 -6.05 0.39 -13.87
C ASP A 19 -5.51 1.24 -12.71
N TYR A 20 -6.44 1.85 -11.96
CA TYR A 20 -6.12 2.65 -10.78
C TYR A 20 -5.44 1.87 -9.66
N ARG A 21 -5.65 0.55 -9.61
CA ARG A 21 -5.06 -0.29 -8.58
C ARG A 21 -3.61 -0.58 -8.90
N THR A 22 -3.31 -1.00 -10.12
CA THR A 22 -1.92 -1.16 -10.58
C THR A 22 -1.19 0.19 -10.57
N PHE A 23 -1.88 1.29 -10.85
CA PHE A 23 -1.33 2.62 -10.65
C PHE A 23 -0.94 2.90 -9.20
N ALA A 24 -1.80 2.58 -8.24
CA ALA A 24 -1.50 2.73 -6.82
C ALA A 24 -0.33 1.83 -6.40
N GLU A 25 -0.20 0.62 -6.93
CA GLU A 25 0.96 -0.27 -6.69
C GLU A 25 2.26 0.34 -7.21
N ILE A 26 2.23 0.92 -8.41
CA ILE A 26 3.37 1.62 -9.01
C ILE A 26 3.75 2.84 -8.15
N LEU A 27 2.78 3.63 -7.70
CA LEU A 27 3.01 4.81 -6.86
C LEU A 27 3.56 4.45 -5.48
N LEU A 28 3.00 3.42 -4.84
CA LEU A 28 3.43 2.94 -3.53
C LEU A 28 4.72 2.11 -3.59
N GLN A 29 5.18 1.77 -4.79
CA GLN A 29 6.36 0.94 -5.03
C GLN A 29 6.30 -0.40 -4.29
N ARG A 30 5.08 -0.91 -4.12
CA ARG A 30 4.77 -2.10 -3.35
C ARG A 30 3.55 -2.80 -3.93
N PRO A 31 3.56 -4.15 -4.02
CA PRO A 31 2.37 -4.90 -4.41
C PRO A 31 1.24 -4.71 -3.38
N LEU A 32 0.04 -4.38 -3.86
CA LEU A 32 -1.19 -4.31 -3.06
C LEU A 32 -1.93 -5.65 -3.06
N GLU A 33 -1.70 -6.51 -4.07
CA GLU A 33 -2.07 -7.91 -4.03
C GLU A 33 -1.03 -8.76 -3.28
N LEU A 34 -1.31 -9.03 -2.01
CA LEU A 34 -0.73 -10.17 -1.29
C LEU A 34 -1.50 -11.45 -1.68
N LYS A 35 -1.44 -11.86 -2.95
CA LYS A 35 -2.01 -13.15 -3.39
C LYS A 35 -0.98 -14.26 -3.15
N GLY A 36 -1.20 -15.01 -2.07
CA GLY A 36 -0.54 -16.31 -1.80
C GLY A 36 0.11 -16.33 -0.42
N ARG A 37 -0.53 -16.94 0.58
CA ARG A 37 -0.50 -18.37 0.96
C ARG A 37 0.69 -18.64 1.88
N GLY A 38 0.40 -19.25 3.03
CA GLY A 38 1.21 -19.20 4.25
C GLY A 38 2.66 -19.61 4.11
N PHE A 39 3.42 -19.30 5.16
CA PHE A 39 4.82 -19.66 5.37
C PHE A 39 5.06 -21.17 5.22
N SER A 40 5.12 -21.68 3.98
CA SER A 40 5.62 -23.02 3.69
C SER A 40 7.12 -22.88 3.47
N THR A 41 7.89 -23.50 4.35
CA THR A 41 9.36 -23.52 4.30
C THR A 41 9.90 -24.32 3.10
N ARG A 42 9.03 -24.95 2.31
CA ARG A 42 9.38 -25.76 1.14
C ARG A 42 8.60 -25.27 -0.07
N LEU A 43 9.33 -24.72 -1.04
CA LEU A 43 8.85 -24.40 -2.38
C LEU A 43 9.04 -25.65 -3.26
N THR A 44 7.95 -26.17 -3.82
CA THR A 44 8.06 -27.21 -4.86
C THR A 44 8.34 -26.58 -6.22
N GLU A 45 8.85 -27.35 -7.19
CA GLU A 45 9.06 -26.86 -8.56
C GLU A 45 7.75 -26.37 -9.21
N GLN A 46 6.62 -26.99 -8.86
CA GLN A 46 5.29 -26.58 -9.31
C GLN A 46 4.89 -25.23 -8.71
N ASP A 47 5.19 -24.99 -7.42
CA ASP A 47 4.97 -23.69 -6.79
C ASP A 47 5.83 -22.61 -7.45
N LEU A 48 7.08 -22.93 -7.80
CA LEU A 48 7.98 -21.99 -8.48
C LEU A 48 7.48 -21.64 -9.88
N ALA A 49 7.02 -22.62 -10.66
CA ALA A 49 6.42 -22.38 -11.98
C ALA A 49 5.14 -21.54 -11.87
N TYR A 50 4.30 -21.81 -10.88
CA TYR A 50 3.09 -21.04 -10.62
C TYR A 50 3.40 -19.60 -10.21
N MET A 51 4.32 -19.40 -9.26
CA MET A 51 4.75 -18.07 -8.79
C MET A 51 5.40 -17.27 -9.93
N THR A 52 6.19 -17.92 -10.78
CA THR A 52 6.83 -17.28 -11.95
C THR A 52 5.77 -16.80 -12.94
N ARG A 53 4.76 -17.62 -13.23
CA ARG A 53 3.65 -17.24 -14.10
C ARG A 53 2.85 -16.07 -13.52
N GLN A 54 2.52 -16.14 -12.23
CA GLN A 54 1.81 -15.08 -11.53
C GLN A 54 2.61 -13.76 -11.54
N ALA A 55 3.94 -13.84 -11.34
CA ALA A 55 4.82 -12.68 -11.41
C ALA A 55 4.84 -12.09 -12.82
N LYS A 56 4.93 -12.91 -13.87
CA LYS A 56 4.90 -12.46 -15.26
C LYS A 56 3.60 -11.71 -15.59
N ASP A 57 2.46 -12.30 -15.26
CA ASP A 57 1.15 -11.68 -15.49
C ASP A 57 1.02 -10.34 -14.74
N HIS A 58 1.59 -10.24 -13.54
CA HIS A 58 1.62 -9.01 -12.76
C HIS A 58 2.54 -7.94 -13.39
N PHE A 59 3.74 -8.34 -13.85
CA PHE A 59 4.65 -7.44 -14.57
C PHE A 59 4.05 -6.93 -15.88
N ASP A 60 3.34 -7.77 -16.62
CA ASP A 60 2.67 -7.38 -17.87
C ASP A 60 1.61 -6.29 -17.61
N ARG A 61 0.86 -6.38 -16.51
CA ARG A 61 -0.09 -5.34 -16.08
C ARG A 61 0.60 -4.03 -15.69
N ILE A 62 1.69 -4.12 -14.94
CA ILE A 62 2.50 -2.94 -14.56
C ILE A 62 3.03 -2.25 -15.81
N MET A 63 3.60 -3.02 -16.75
CA MET A 63 4.16 -2.48 -17.99
C MET A 63 3.08 -1.86 -18.88
N GLY A 64 1.90 -2.49 -18.99
CA GLY A 64 0.75 -1.93 -19.69
C GLY A 64 0.32 -0.58 -19.10
N THR A 65 0.27 -0.49 -17.77
CA THR A 65 -0.09 0.74 -17.05
C THR A 65 0.95 1.84 -17.22
N LEU A 66 2.25 1.51 -17.13
CA LEU A 66 3.35 2.45 -17.36
C LEU A 66 3.38 3.00 -18.79
N ARG A 67 3.03 2.18 -19.79
CA ARG A 67 2.96 2.61 -21.20
C ARG A 67 1.81 3.56 -21.47
N ALA A 68 0.68 3.41 -20.78
CA ALA A 68 -0.50 4.27 -20.95
C ALA A 68 -0.33 5.65 -20.30
N MET A 69 0.54 5.73 -19.28
CA MET A 69 0.80 6.91 -18.47
C MET A 69 1.54 8.03 -19.22
N PRO A 70 1.26 9.31 -18.94
CA PRO A 70 2.01 10.42 -19.52
C PRO A 70 3.47 10.45 -19.02
N ARG A 71 4.41 10.82 -19.91
CA ARG A 71 5.87 10.74 -19.67
C ARG A 71 6.34 11.53 -18.45
N ASN A 72 5.67 12.65 -18.14
CA ASN A 72 5.98 13.46 -16.96
C ASN A 72 5.77 12.69 -15.64
N LEU A 73 4.77 11.81 -15.56
CA LEU A 73 4.49 11.06 -14.34
C LEU A 73 5.49 9.92 -14.11
N ILE A 74 6.07 9.36 -15.18
CA ILE A 74 7.19 8.41 -15.09
C ILE A 74 8.38 9.04 -14.37
N LEU A 75 8.66 10.33 -14.61
CA LEU A 75 9.73 11.06 -13.92
C LEU A 75 9.43 11.24 -12.43
N VAL A 76 8.17 11.49 -12.06
CA VAL A 76 7.75 11.55 -10.64
C VAL A 76 7.98 10.19 -9.97
N ILE A 77 7.60 9.09 -10.62
CA ILE A 77 7.82 7.73 -10.11
C ILE A 77 9.32 7.44 -9.94
N ARG A 78 10.16 7.87 -10.88
CA ARG A 78 11.61 7.76 -10.75
C ARG A 78 12.14 8.53 -9.54
N ASN A 79 11.71 9.77 -9.35
CA ASN A 79 12.10 10.57 -8.18
C ASN A 79 11.65 9.93 -6.87
N LEU A 80 10.44 9.38 -6.81
CA LEU A 80 9.96 8.62 -5.64
C LEU A 80 10.87 7.43 -5.33
N ASN A 81 11.37 6.72 -6.36
CA ASN A 81 12.30 5.60 -6.16
C ASN A 81 13.63 6.06 -5.55
N THR A 82 14.15 7.19 -5.99
CA THR A 82 15.37 7.79 -5.43
C THR A 82 15.15 8.23 -3.98
N ILE A 83 14.05 8.92 -3.68
CA ILE A 83 13.71 9.33 -2.31
C ILE A 83 13.57 8.11 -1.39
N ARG A 84 12.94 7.03 -1.87
CA ARG A 84 12.85 5.76 -1.13
C ARG A 84 14.22 5.19 -0.83
N SER A 85 15.15 5.18 -1.79
CA SER A 85 16.51 4.69 -1.58
C SER A 85 17.22 5.50 -0.49
N ILE A 86 17.13 6.83 -0.55
CA ILE A 86 17.72 7.70 0.47
C ILE A 86 17.07 7.46 1.85
N ALA A 87 15.74 7.35 1.91
CA ALA A 87 15.04 7.08 3.16
C ALA A 87 15.43 5.73 3.77
N LEU A 88 15.65 4.71 2.92
CA LEU A 88 16.13 3.40 3.35
C LEU A 88 17.53 3.49 3.98
N ASP A 89 18.44 4.26 3.36
CA ASP A 89 19.79 4.49 3.91
C ASP A 89 19.75 5.17 5.29
N HIS A 90 18.65 5.86 5.62
CA HIS A 90 18.42 6.53 6.90
C HIS A 90 17.54 5.73 7.87
N GLY A 91 17.29 4.44 7.61
CA GLY A 91 16.52 3.56 8.51
C GLY A 91 15.00 3.66 8.36
N ASP A 92 14.53 4.14 7.22
CA ASP A 92 13.11 4.33 6.87
C ASP A 92 12.25 5.03 7.94
N PRO A 93 12.53 6.31 8.23
CA PRO A 93 11.84 7.02 9.30
C PRO A 93 10.35 7.34 9.01
N ILE A 94 9.86 7.06 7.79
CA ILE A 94 8.57 7.59 7.32
C ILE A 94 7.69 6.50 6.70
N ASP A 95 6.51 6.30 7.29
CA ASP A 95 5.39 5.53 6.71
C ASP A 95 4.76 6.29 5.52
N ARG A 96 5.41 6.15 4.37
CA ARG A 96 5.04 6.78 3.10
C ARG A 96 3.63 6.39 2.63
N PRO A 97 3.21 5.11 2.65
CA PRO A 97 1.84 4.73 2.27
C PRO A 97 0.77 5.46 3.07
N ARG A 98 0.97 5.60 4.39
CA ARG A 98 0.03 6.32 5.26
C ARG A 98 -0.03 7.81 4.93
N ILE A 99 1.12 8.45 4.71
CA ILE A 99 1.15 9.88 4.32
C ILE A 99 0.47 10.07 2.98
N MET A 100 0.77 9.25 1.97
CA MET A 100 0.14 9.34 0.65
C MET A 100 -1.38 9.17 0.74
N ALA A 101 -1.85 8.21 1.53
CA ALA A 101 -3.28 8.00 1.72
C ALA A 101 -3.96 9.20 2.42
N ARG A 102 -3.29 9.81 3.40
CA ARG A 102 -3.77 11.04 4.06
C ARG A 102 -3.78 12.24 3.11
N CYS A 103 -2.76 12.39 2.27
CA CYS A 103 -2.70 13.43 1.23
C CYS A 103 -3.83 13.26 0.21
N ALA A 104 -4.08 12.03 -0.26
CA ALA A 104 -5.19 11.73 -1.16
C ALA A 104 -6.54 12.06 -0.51
N LEU A 105 -6.70 11.73 0.77
CA LEU A 105 -7.91 12.02 1.54
C LEU A 105 -8.09 13.54 1.82
N ALA A 106 -6.99 14.28 1.94
CA ALA A 106 -7.02 15.74 2.04
C ALA A 106 -7.45 16.38 0.71
N ALA A 107 -6.97 15.85 -0.41
CA ALA A 107 -7.33 16.30 -1.77
C ALA A 107 -8.81 16.04 -2.11
N LEU A 108 -9.44 15.03 -1.50
CA LEU A 108 -10.90 14.74 -1.60
C LEU A 108 -11.79 15.74 -0.82
N GLY A 109 -11.30 16.95 -0.52
CA GLY A 109 -12.06 17.98 0.18
C GLY A 109 -13.40 18.31 -0.52
N PRO A 110 -14.45 18.70 0.22
CA PRO A 110 -15.77 18.90 -0.36
C PRO A 110 -15.75 20.06 -1.37
N ALA A 111 -15.89 19.73 -2.65
CA ALA A 111 -15.99 20.70 -3.74
C ALA A 111 -17.21 21.64 -3.63
N ARG A 112 -18.24 21.23 -2.88
CA ARG A 112 -19.42 22.05 -2.55
C ARG A 112 -19.62 22.13 -1.04
N ARG A 113 -19.80 23.35 -0.52
CA ARG A 113 -20.07 23.64 0.89
C ARG A 113 -21.52 23.29 1.28
N THR A 114 -21.87 22.02 1.20
CA THR A 114 -23.15 21.51 1.76
C THR A 114 -22.85 20.76 3.04
N VAL A 115 -23.56 21.08 4.13
CA VAL A 115 -23.38 20.46 5.46
C VAL A 115 -23.45 18.94 5.42
N ARG A 116 -24.36 18.36 4.61
CA ARG A 116 -24.48 16.92 4.40
C ARG A 116 -23.23 16.31 3.77
N ASN A 117 -22.67 16.99 2.76
CA ASN A 117 -21.47 16.52 2.07
C ASN A 117 -20.24 16.63 2.96
N PHE A 118 -20.15 17.70 3.76
CA PHE A 118 -19.11 17.87 4.77
C PHE A 118 -19.14 16.76 5.83
N LEU A 119 -20.33 16.46 6.38
CA LEU A 119 -20.48 15.39 7.37
C LEU A 119 -20.12 14.02 6.78
N TRP A 120 -20.55 13.75 5.55
CA TRP A 120 -20.28 12.48 4.87
C TRP A 120 -18.79 12.30 4.56
N VAL A 121 -18.11 13.32 4.04
CA VAL A 121 -16.66 13.31 3.82
C VAL A 121 -15.92 13.13 5.14
N THR A 122 -16.31 13.85 6.19
CA THR A 122 -15.70 13.75 7.52
C THR A 122 -15.87 12.35 8.13
N PHE A 123 -17.05 11.76 8.01
CA PHE A 123 -17.31 10.38 8.44
C PHE A 123 -16.43 9.37 7.69
N ARG A 124 -16.24 9.56 6.38
CA ARG A 124 -15.30 8.73 5.58
C ARG A 124 -13.87 8.89 6.07
N LYS A 125 -13.44 10.12 6.41
CA LYS A 125 -12.10 10.35 6.98
C LYS A 125 -11.93 9.64 8.31
N LEU A 126 -12.90 9.78 9.21
CA LEU A 126 -12.89 9.12 10.53
C LEU A 126 -12.85 7.60 10.39
N ARG A 127 -13.68 7.03 9.51
CA ARG A 127 -13.68 5.58 9.25
C ARG A 127 -12.33 5.11 8.72
N PHE A 128 -11.69 5.87 7.84
CA PHE A 128 -10.38 5.53 7.29
C PHE A 128 -9.30 5.56 8.37
N GLU A 129 -9.22 6.62 9.18
CA GLU A 129 -8.28 6.70 10.30
C GLU A 129 -8.54 5.60 11.33
N PHE A 130 -9.80 5.25 11.59
CA PHE A 130 -10.15 4.13 12.47
C PHE A 130 -9.65 2.78 11.93
N LEU A 131 -9.75 2.55 10.61
CA LEU A 131 -9.20 1.35 9.98
C LEU A 131 -7.67 1.27 10.10
N LEU A 132 -6.97 2.40 9.88
CA LEU A 132 -5.51 2.46 10.09
C LEU A 132 -5.13 2.24 11.55
N TRP A 133 -5.90 2.83 12.48
CA TRP A 133 -5.67 2.65 13.90
C TRP A 133 -5.86 1.20 14.31
N ARG A 134 -6.92 0.53 13.84
CA ARG A 134 -7.16 -0.90 14.08
C ARG A 134 -6.00 -1.76 13.56
N GLN A 135 -5.48 -1.45 12.37
CA GLN A 135 -4.33 -2.15 11.80
C GLN A 135 -3.08 -1.95 12.68
N SER A 136 -2.80 -0.71 13.09
CA SER A 136 -1.69 -0.37 13.99
C SER A 136 -1.82 -1.06 15.35
N PHE A 137 -3.04 -1.12 15.89
CA PHE A 137 -3.35 -1.80 17.13
C PHE A 137 -3.12 -3.31 17.02
N HIS A 138 -3.51 -3.92 15.91
CA HIS A 138 -3.23 -5.34 15.65
C HIS A 138 -1.71 -5.62 15.62
N TYR A 139 -0.93 -4.79 14.92
CA TYR A 139 0.54 -4.92 14.91
C TYR A 139 1.15 -4.73 16.29
N TRP A 140 0.66 -3.75 17.05
CA TRP A 140 1.07 -3.55 18.43
C TRP A 140 0.75 -4.78 19.30
N MET A 141 -0.44 -5.35 19.16
CA MET A 141 -0.84 -6.56 19.89
C MET A 141 0.05 -7.75 19.54
N VAL A 142 0.31 -7.99 18.25
CA VAL A 142 1.21 -9.06 17.79
C VAL A 142 2.64 -8.84 18.29
N SER A 143 3.14 -7.60 18.27
CA SER A 143 4.47 -7.27 18.79
C SER A 143 4.56 -7.55 20.29
N ASN A 144 3.57 -7.15 21.08
CA ASN A 144 3.54 -7.46 22.51
C ASN A 144 3.42 -8.95 22.78
N TYR A 145 2.64 -9.68 21.99
CA TYR A 145 2.52 -11.13 22.08
C TYR A 145 3.86 -11.84 21.81
N LEU A 146 4.59 -11.44 20.76
CA LEU A 146 5.92 -11.97 20.46
C LEU A 146 6.96 -11.60 21.52
N LYS A 147 6.91 -10.39 22.08
CA LYS A 147 7.75 -9.98 23.23
C LYS A 147 7.47 -10.82 24.48
N LEU A 148 6.21 -11.19 24.71
CA LEU A 148 5.83 -12.08 25.80
C LEU A 148 6.39 -13.50 25.57
N LEU A 149 6.25 -14.03 24.36
CA LEU A 149 6.76 -15.36 23.97
C LEU A 149 8.28 -15.48 24.07
N THR A 150 9.01 -14.45 23.65
CA THR A 150 10.47 -14.37 23.80
C THR A 150 10.88 -14.27 25.26
N ARG A 151 10.16 -13.51 26.10
CA ARG A 151 10.40 -13.46 27.56
C ARG A 151 10.15 -14.79 28.26
N VAL A 152 9.22 -15.60 27.75
CA VAL A 152 8.92 -16.96 28.23
C VAL A 152 9.90 -18.00 27.66
N GLY A 153 10.85 -17.60 26.81
CA GLY A 153 11.92 -18.46 26.29
C GLY A 153 11.47 -19.49 25.24
N ARG A 154 10.27 -19.31 24.67
CA ARG A 154 9.62 -20.30 23.79
C ARG A 154 9.78 -20.00 22.30
N ALA A 155 10.44 -18.91 21.94
CA ALA A 155 10.69 -18.49 20.57
C ALA A 155 12.11 -17.89 20.41
N PRO A 156 12.82 -18.17 19.30
CA PRO A 156 14.10 -17.53 18.97
C PRO A 156 13.94 -16.03 18.75
N ASP A 157 15.04 -15.28 18.80
CA ASP A 157 15.10 -13.82 18.70
C ASP A 157 14.32 -13.29 17.46
N THR A 158 13.07 -12.86 17.66
CA THR A 158 12.18 -12.38 16.58
C THR A 158 12.37 -10.89 16.26
N SER A 159 13.40 -10.28 16.84
CA SER A 159 13.84 -8.89 16.64
C SER A 159 13.95 -8.52 15.14
N HIS A 160 14.44 -9.45 14.32
CA HIS A 160 14.57 -9.25 12.86
C HIS A 160 13.23 -9.28 12.11
N LEU A 161 12.26 -10.08 12.56
CA LEU A 161 10.92 -10.12 11.97
C LEU A 161 10.12 -8.83 12.25
N MET A 162 10.39 -8.17 13.38
CA MET A 162 9.81 -6.87 13.68
C MET A 162 10.41 -5.77 12.79
N ASN A 163 11.72 -5.76 12.55
CA ASN A 163 12.36 -4.75 11.69
C ASN A 163 11.92 -4.85 10.22
N ILE A 164 11.72 -6.08 9.71
CA ILE A 164 11.21 -6.29 8.33
C ILE A 164 9.76 -5.76 8.18
N ASN A 165 8.96 -5.79 9.26
CA ASN A 165 7.57 -5.35 9.26
C ASN A 165 7.32 -3.93 9.83
N VAL A 166 8.35 -3.26 10.34
CA VAL A 166 8.30 -1.82 10.70
C VAL A 166 8.74 -0.95 9.52
N ALA A 167 9.54 -1.50 8.60
CA ALA A 167 9.77 -0.94 7.26
C ALA A 167 8.62 -1.26 6.25
N VAL A 168 7.44 -1.64 6.76
CA VAL A 168 6.22 -2.04 6.01
C VAL A 168 5.12 -1.00 6.12
#